data_AF-A0A7X7QEK3-F1
#
_entry.id   AF-A0A7X7QEK3-F1
#
_cell.length_a   1.000
_cell.length_b   1.000
_cell.length_c   1.000
_cell.angle_alpha   90.00
_cell.angle_beta   90.00
_cell.angle_gamma   90.00
#
_symmetry.space_group_name_H-M   'P 1'
#
loop_
_entity.id
_entity.type
_entity.pdbx_description
1 polymer ?
#
loop_
_entity_poly.entity_id
_entity_poly.type
_entity_poly.pdbx_seq_one_letter_code
_entity_poly.pdbx_strand_id
1 'polypeptide(L)'
;DKTMLDVALPVADELELAAVQGIEPGAGPGAHPVAVVERVARVASAAASATAGLAPRIGRARPLAERSIGTADPGAVSFALAVGVVGEVLARAAASPALIEEPS
;
A
#
# COMPACT_ATOMS: atom_id res chain seq x y z
N ASP A 1 16.48 1.32 -1.64
CA ASP A 1 17.27 2.02 -2.68
C ASP A 1 16.84 3.47 -2.94
N LYS A 2 15.99 4.05 -2.09
CA LYS A 2 15.22 5.28 -2.35
C LYS A 2 14.44 5.16 -3.66
N THR A 3 13.56 4.16 -3.71
CA THR A 3 12.71 3.88 -4.87
C THR A 3 11.31 3.42 -4.44
N MET A 4 10.41 3.30 -5.41
CA MET A 4 9.11 2.67 -5.24
C MET A 4 9.17 1.25 -4.62
N LEU A 5 10.25 0.49 -4.85
CA LEU A 5 10.39 -0.86 -4.31
C LEU A 5 10.55 -0.87 -2.79
N ASP A 6 11.05 0.23 -2.20
CA ASP A 6 11.09 0.38 -0.74
C ASP A 6 9.69 0.45 -0.11
N VAL A 7 8.64 0.59 -0.93
CA VAL A 7 7.23 0.54 -0.51
C VAL A 7 6.54 -0.73 -1.01
N ALA A 8 6.76 -1.11 -2.26
CA ALA A 8 6.10 -2.26 -2.87
C ALA A 8 6.45 -3.58 -2.18
N LEU A 9 7.70 -3.75 -1.71
CA LEU A 9 8.13 -4.96 -1.02
C LEU A 9 7.47 -5.10 0.37
N PRO A 10 7.52 -4.10 1.28
CA PRO A 10 6.77 -4.18 2.53
C PRO A 10 5.26 -4.37 2.36
N VAL A 11 4.67 -3.78 1.31
CA VAL A 11 3.26 -3.99 0.96
C VAL A 11 2.98 -5.43 0.56
N ALA A 12 3.86 -6.06 -0.24
CA ALA A 12 3.73 -7.45 -0.61
C ALA A 12 3.87 -8.38 0.61
N ASP A 13 4.82 -8.10 1.51
CA ASP A 13 5.02 -8.86 2.74
C ASP A 13 3.77 -8.79 3.64
N GLU A 14 3.14 -7.62 3.80
CA GLU A 14 1.91 -7.46 4.58
C GLU A 14 0.71 -8.19 3.93
N LEU A 15 0.62 -8.18 2.60
CA LEU A 15 -0.41 -8.93 1.88
C LEU A 15 -0.24 -10.44 2.05
N GLU A 16 0.99 -10.94 1.97
CA GLU A 16 1.30 -12.36 2.21
C GLU A 16 1.00 -12.75 3.66
N LEU A 17 1.40 -11.91 4.63
CA LEU A 17 1.08 -12.12 6.04
C LEU A 17 -0.43 -12.18 6.27
N ALA A 18 -1.18 -11.24 5.70
CA ALA A 18 -2.63 -11.21 5.79
C ALA A 18 -3.28 -12.45 5.15
N ALA A 19 -2.71 -12.97 4.05
CA ALA A 19 -3.19 -14.18 3.41
C ALA A 19 -2.94 -15.43 4.27
N VAL A 20 -1.77 -15.53 4.92
CA VAL A 20 -1.40 -16.65 5.80
C VAL A 20 -2.16 -16.63 7.12
N GLN A 21 -2.41 -15.45 7.69
CA GLN A 21 -3.09 -15.31 8.99
C GLN A 21 -4.56 -15.70 8.95
N GLY A 22 -5.14 -15.84 7.76
CA GLY A 22 -6.52 -16.28 7.61
C GLY A 22 -7.50 -15.21 8.05
N ILE A 23 -8.57 -15.13 7.30
CA ILE A 23 -9.67 -14.22 7.56
C ILE A 23 -10.31 -14.60 8.90
N GLU A 24 -10.34 -13.68 9.87
CA GLU A 24 -10.98 -13.90 11.18
C GLU A 24 -12.36 -14.57 10.99
N PRO A 25 -12.57 -15.79 11.54
CA PRO A 25 -13.84 -16.48 11.43
C PRO A 25 -14.96 -15.64 12.07
N GLY A 26 -15.94 -15.23 11.26
CA GLY A 26 -17.07 -14.40 11.72
C GLY A 26 -17.01 -12.93 11.29
N ALA A 27 -15.96 -12.51 10.58
CA ALA A 27 -15.98 -11.23 9.88
C ALA A 27 -17.08 -11.28 8.80
N GLY A 28 -18.10 -10.43 8.93
CA GLY A 28 -19.16 -10.32 7.92
C GLY A 28 -18.61 -10.04 6.52
N PRO A 29 -19.40 -10.23 5.45
CA PRO A 29 -18.98 -9.96 4.08
C PRO A 29 -18.38 -8.55 3.98
N GLY A 30 -17.10 -8.45 3.59
CA GLY A 30 -16.41 -7.16 3.41
C GLY A 30 -15.58 -6.65 4.59
N ALA A 31 -15.77 -7.12 5.82
CA ALA A 31 -14.98 -6.68 6.98
C ALA A 31 -13.50 -7.09 6.88
N HIS A 32 -13.23 -8.25 6.28
CA HIS A 32 -11.86 -8.73 6.09
C HIS A 32 -11.07 -7.96 5.02
N PRO A 33 -11.59 -7.77 3.78
CA PRO A 33 -10.92 -6.95 2.78
C PRO A 33 -10.56 -5.55 3.29
N VAL A 34 -11.47 -4.90 4.03
CA VAL A 34 -11.27 -3.56 4.60
C VAL A 34 -10.11 -3.53 5.59
N ALA A 35 -10.08 -4.45 6.55
CA ALA A 35 -9.02 -4.50 7.55
C ALA A 35 -7.63 -4.74 6.92
N VAL A 36 -7.56 -5.59 5.89
CA VAL A 36 -6.30 -5.83 5.15
C VAL A 36 -5.85 -4.58 4.40
N VAL A 37 -6.75 -3.93 3.63
CA VAL A 37 -6.34 -2.73 2.87
C VAL A 37 -5.93 -1.58 3.77
N GLU A 38 -6.54 -1.43 4.95
CA GLU A 38 -6.11 -0.44 5.94
C GLU A 38 -4.70 -0.71 6.47
N ARG A 39 -4.37 -1.97 6.80
CA ARG A 39 -3.00 -2.33 7.22
C ARG A 39 -2.00 -2.06 6.11
N VAL A 40 -2.31 -2.49 4.90
CA VAL A 40 -1.45 -2.33 3.72
C VAL A 40 -1.24 -0.84 3.40
N ALA A 41 -2.28 -0.01 3.48
CA ALA A 41 -2.17 1.44 3.29
C ALA A 41 -1.29 2.11 4.36
N ARG A 42 -1.39 1.70 5.62
CA ARG A 42 -0.49 2.17 6.69
C ARG A 42 0.96 1.79 6.44
N VAL A 43 1.21 0.53 6.05
CA VAL A 43 2.56 0.06 5.69
C VAL A 43 3.11 0.87 4.53
N ALA A 44 2.31 1.11 3.49
CA ALA A 44 2.74 1.88 2.33
C ALA A 44 3.11 3.32 2.69
N SER A 45 2.28 4.00 3.49
CA SER A 45 2.52 5.37 3.94
C SER A 45 3.78 5.50 4.81
N ALA A 46 3.97 4.57 5.75
CA ALA A 46 5.13 4.53 6.62
C ALA A 46 6.43 4.27 5.81
N ALA A 47 6.40 3.28 4.91
CA ALA A 47 7.53 2.95 4.05
C ALA A 47 7.90 4.10 3.12
N ALA A 48 6.91 4.78 2.52
CA ALA A 48 7.15 5.95 1.68
C ALA A 48 7.82 7.08 2.47
N SER A 49 7.34 7.37 3.68
CA SER A 49 7.95 8.38 4.57
C SER A 49 9.39 8.01 4.95
N ALA A 50 9.66 6.73 5.22
CA ALA A 50 10.99 6.24 5.59
C ALA A 50 12.04 6.43 4.48
N THR A 51 11.62 6.51 3.20
CA THR A 51 12.55 6.79 2.09
C THR A 51 13.25 8.15 2.20
N ALA A 52 12.73 9.08 3.02
CA ALA A 52 13.40 10.34 3.31
C ALA A 52 14.77 10.15 3.98
N GLY A 53 14.94 9.08 4.78
CA GLY A 53 16.22 8.74 5.40
C GLY A 53 17.20 8.01 4.49
N LEU A 54 16.81 7.68 3.25
CA LEU A 54 17.62 6.89 2.33
C LEU A 54 18.37 7.76 1.33
N ALA A 55 19.60 7.36 1.02
CA ALA A 55 20.36 7.88 -0.11
C ALA A 55 20.11 7.00 -1.35
N PRO A 56 19.79 7.59 -2.53
CA PRO A 56 19.57 6.85 -3.76
C PRO A 56 20.89 6.25 -4.25
N ARG A 57 20.90 4.92 -4.41
CA ARG A 57 22.07 4.18 -4.91
C ARG A 57 22.01 3.92 -6.41
N ILE A 58 20.82 4.05 -7.02
CA ILE A 58 20.53 3.73 -8.42
C ILE A 58 19.72 4.85 -9.12
N GLY A 59 19.62 4.78 -10.45
CA GLY A 59 18.75 5.66 -11.25
C GLY A 59 19.23 7.11 -11.38
N ARG A 60 18.35 7.97 -11.93
CA ARG A 60 18.64 9.41 -12.18
C ARG A 60 18.83 10.23 -10.91
N ALA A 61 18.39 9.73 -9.76
CA ALA A 61 18.52 10.40 -8.47
C ALA A 61 19.93 10.27 -7.86
N ARG A 62 20.74 9.29 -8.30
CA ARG A 62 22.08 9.01 -7.75
C ARG A 62 23.03 10.22 -7.68
N PRO A 63 23.13 11.11 -8.70
CA PRO A 63 24.00 12.28 -8.61
C PRO A 63 23.58 13.30 -7.54
N LEU A 64 22.34 13.24 -7.05
CA LEU A 64 21.77 14.14 -6.06
C LEU A 64 21.69 13.51 -4.66
N ALA A 65 22.40 12.39 -4.44
CA ALA A 65 22.16 11.53 -3.28
C ALA A 65 22.22 12.25 -1.93
N GLU A 66 23.28 13.03 -1.67
CA GLU A 66 23.45 13.79 -0.43
C GLU A 66 22.38 14.87 -0.24
N ARG A 67 21.93 15.50 -1.32
CA ARG A 67 20.88 16.55 -1.30
C ARG A 67 19.47 16.00 -1.16
N SER A 68 19.29 14.70 -1.39
CA SER A 68 17.98 14.04 -1.38
C SER A 68 17.59 13.47 -0.02
N ILE A 69 18.52 13.44 0.95
CA ILE A 69 18.25 13.05 2.33
C ILE A 69 17.34 14.10 2.98
N GLY A 70 16.32 13.65 3.69
CA GLY A 70 15.27 14.48 4.29
C GLY A 70 14.00 14.62 3.44
N THR A 71 14.05 14.25 2.15
CA THR A 71 12.88 14.30 1.25
C THR A 71 12.48 12.90 0.83
N ALA A 72 11.21 12.53 0.98
CA ALA A 72 10.71 11.22 0.53
C ALA A 72 10.85 11.05 -0.99
N ASP A 73 11.04 9.80 -1.44
CA ASP A 73 11.07 9.46 -2.85
C ASP A 73 9.69 9.71 -3.50
N PRO A 74 9.61 10.45 -4.61
CA PRO A 74 8.33 10.73 -5.27
C PRO A 74 7.65 9.46 -5.82
N GLY A 75 8.43 8.45 -6.24
CA GLY A 75 7.89 7.17 -6.70
C GLY A 75 7.27 6.37 -5.55
N ALA A 76 7.94 6.32 -4.41
CA ALA A 76 7.44 5.74 -3.17
C ALA A 76 6.16 6.42 -2.67
N VAL A 77 6.13 7.75 -2.65
CA VAL A 77 4.94 8.53 -2.27
C VAL A 77 3.77 8.26 -3.22
N SER A 78 4.03 8.28 -4.53
CA SER A 78 3.00 7.99 -5.54
C SER A 78 2.42 6.59 -5.38
N PHE A 79 3.25 5.60 -5.08
CA PHE A 79 2.80 4.23 -4.82
C PHE A 79 1.94 4.13 -3.57
N ALA A 80 2.34 4.77 -2.47
CA ALA A 80 1.54 4.79 -1.24
C ALA A 80 0.17 5.45 -1.44
N LEU A 81 0.09 6.52 -2.24
CA LEU A 81 -1.17 7.15 -2.61
C LEU A 81 -2.05 6.20 -3.45
N ALA A 82 -1.47 5.50 -4.44
CA ALA A 82 -2.20 4.53 -5.23
C ALA A 82 -2.76 3.38 -4.39
N VAL A 83 -1.97 2.87 -3.43
CA VAL A 83 -2.42 1.86 -2.46
C VAL A 83 -3.59 2.38 -1.62
N GLY A 84 -3.52 3.62 -1.14
CA GLY A 84 -4.61 4.25 -0.39
C GLY A 84 -5.91 4.32 -1.20
N VAL A 85 -5.83 4.79 -2.46
CA VAL A 85 -6.99 4.87 -3.37
C VAL A 85 -7.59 3.48 -3.63
N VAL A 86 -6.76 2.47 -3.86
CA VAL A 86 -7.24 1.08 -4.03
C VAL A 86 -7.97 0.60 -2.77
N GLY A 87 -7.44 0.90 -1.58
CA GLY A 87 -8.08 0.59 -0.31
C GLY A 87 -9.46 1.24 -0.16
N GLU A 88 -9.59 2.52 -0.51
CA GLU A 88 -10.87 3.24 -0.49
C GLU A 88 -11.91 2.62 -1.45
N VAL A 89 -11.49 2.25 -2.65
CA VAL A 89 -12.36 1.60 -3.65
C VAL A 89 -12.86 0.25 -3.14
N LEU A 90 -11.96 -0.56 -2.56
CA LEU A 90 -12.31 -1.86 -2.01
C LEU A 90 -13.24 -1.74 -0.78
N ALA A 91 -13.01 -0.75 0.08
CA ALA A 91 -13.88 -0.50 1.22
C ALA A 91 -15.28 -0.05 0.80
N ARG A 92 -15.38 0.79 -0.22
CA ARG A 92 -16.68 1.19 -0.80
C ARG A 92 -17.42 0.01 -1.42
N ALA A 93 -16.71 -0.86 -2.14
CA ALA A 93 -17.31 -2.06 -2.74
C ALA A 93 -17.82 -3.03 -1.66
N ALA A 94 -17.06 -3.22 -0.58
CA ALA A 94 -17.47 -4.04 0.57
C ALA A 94 -18.73 -3.50 1.27
N ALA A 95 -18.90 -2.18 1.33
CA ALA A 95 -20.05 -1.54 1.97
C ALA A 95 -21.34 -1.54 1.12
N SER A 96 -21.26 -1.87 -0.18
CA SER A 96 -22.37 -1.77 -1.11
C SER A 96 -22.49 -3.04 -1.99
N PRO A 97 -23.02 -4.16 -1.44
CA PRO A 97 -23.06 -5.45 -2.14
C PRO A 97 -24.07 -5.56 -3.30
N ALA A 98 -24.89 -4.54 -3.54
CA ALA A 98 -25.97 -4.59 -4.54
C ALA A 98 -25.53 -4.11 -5.93
N LEU A 99 -24.94 -4.99 -6.75
CA LEU A 99 -24.93 -4.86 -8.23
C LEU A 99 -24.76 -6.20 -8.99
N ILE A 100 -24.88 -7.36 -8.35
CA ILE A 100 -25.01 -8.65 -9.06
C ILE A 100 -26.48 -9.07 -9.03
N GLU A 101 -27.35 -8.36 -9.76
CA GLU A 101 -28.66 -8.90 -10.15
C GLU A 101 -28.53 -9.44 -11.58
N GLU A 102 -28.60 -10.77 -11.70
CA GLU A 102 -28.73 -11.47 -12.98
C GLU A 102 -30.12 -11.14 -13.60
N PRO A 103 -30.19 -10.77 -14.89
CA PRO A 103 -31.47 -10.53 -15.54
C PRO A 103 -32.24 -11.85 -15.73
N SER A 104 -33.51 -11.84 -15.30
CA SER A 104 -34.49 -12.93 -15.53
C SER A 104 -34.85 -13.12 -16.99
#